data_AF-A0A1S3QPQ9-F1
#
_entry.id   AF-A0A1S3QPQ9-F1
#
_cell.length_a   1.000
_cell.length_b   1.000
_cell.length_c   1.000
_cell.angle_alpha   90.00
_cell.angle_beta   90.00
_cell.angle_gamma   90.00
#
_symmetry.space_group_name_H-M   'P 1'
#
loop_
_entity.id
_entity.type
_entity.pdbx_description
1 polymer ?
#
loop_
_entity_poly.entity_id
_entity_poly.type
_entity_poly.pdbx_seq_one_letter_code
_entity_poly.pdbx_strand_id
1 'polypeptide(L)'
;FAFSPGVGFTVILISLYVGFYYNVIIAWALFYLFSSFTGELPWVHCNNTWNSPNCSDLWAFNNSLNDTHKSTPAAEYFERGVLHLQDSEGIADLGLPRWQLTSCLAVVIVVLYFSLWKGVKTSGKVWIDAATQICFSLGVGFGVLIAFSSYNKFSNNCY
;
A
#
# COMPACT_ATOMS: atom_id res chain seq x y z
N PHE A 1 -25.65 -21.71 -14.78
CA PHE A 1 -24.86 -20.47 -14.82
C PHE A 1 -23.58 -20.75 -15.60
N ALA A 2 -23.55 -20.42 -16.89
CA ALA A 2 -22.34 -20.53 -17.69
C ALA A 2 -21.43 -19.35 -17.33
N PHE A 3 -20.41 -19.60 -16.51
CA PHE A 3 -19.37 -18.61 -16.27
C PHE A 3 -18.55 -18.52 -17.55
N SER A 4 -18.75 -17.46 -18.35
CA SER A 4 -17.94 -17.26 -19.55
C SER A 4 -16.46 -17.30 -19.14
N PRO A 5 -15.61 -18.12 -19.77
CA PRO A 5 -14.21 -18.28 -19.39
C PRO A 5 -13.45 -16.94 -19.35
N GLY A 6 -13.89 -15.96 -20.16
CA GLY A 6 -13.37 -14.60 -20.13
C GLY A 6 -13.56 -13.86 -18.80
N VAL A 7 -14.62 -14.13 -18.03
CA VAL A 7 -14.83 -13.48 -16.73
C VAL A 7 -13.78 -13.94 -15.73
N GLY A 8 -13.42 -15.22 -15.73
CA GLY A 8 -12.38 -15.76 -14.85
C GLY A 8 -11.00 -15.17 -15.15
N PHE A 9 -10.65 -15.07 -16.43
CA PHE A 9 -9.39 -14.46 -16.86
C PHE A 9 -9.30 -12.97 -16.49
N THR A 10 -10.38 -12.21 -16.72
CA THR A 10 -10.45 -10.80 -16.32
C THR A 10 -10.32 -10.63 -14.80
N VAL A 11 -10.96 -11.50 -14.01
CA VAL A 11 -10.82 -11.48 -12.55
C VAL A 11 -9.36 -11.70 -12.13
N ILE A 12 -8.66 -12.68 -12.72
CA ILE A 12 -7.25 -12.93 -12.43
C ILE A 12 -6.38 -11.71 -12.76
N LEU A 13 -6.58 -11.09 -13.93
CA LEU A 13 -5.82 -9.90 -14.33
C LEU A 13 -6.04 -8.73 -13.38
N ILE A 14 -7.29 -8.45 -13.01
CA ILE A 14 -7.57 -7.35 -12.09
C ILE A 14 -7.03 -7.68 -10.69
N SER A 15 -7.18 -8.92 -10.21
CA SER A 15 -6.59 -9.34 -8.94
C SER A 15 -5.08 -9.20 -8.91
N LEU A 16 -4.40 -9.46 -10.02
CA LEU A 16 -2.96 -9.25 -10.16
C LEU A 16 -2.59 -7.76 -10.12
N TYR A 17 -3.32 -6.91 -10.84
CA TYR A 17 -3.10 -5.44 -10.83
C TYR A 17 -3.32 -4.84 -9.43
N VAL A 18 -4.46 -5.17 -8.82
CA VAL A 18 -4.83 -4.79 -7.46
C VAL A 18 -3.77 -5.31 -6.47
N GLY A 19 -3.36 -6.57 -6.60
CA GLY A 19 -2.32 -7.17 -5.77
C GLY A 19 -1.02 -6.38 -5.80
N PHE A 20 -0.50 -6.02 -6.99
CA PHE A 20 0.72 -5.23 -7.07
C PHE A 20 0.57 -3.84 -6.45
N TYR A 21 -0.51 -3.13 -6.76
CA TYR A 21 -0.77 -1.79 -6.21
C TYR A 21 -0.84 -1.78 -4.68
N TYR A 22 -1.61 -2.69 -4.08
CA TYR A 22 -1.74 -2.75 -2.61
C TYR A 22 -0.44 -3.17 -1.92
N ASN A 23 0.35 -4.06 -2.53
CA ASN A 23 1.66 -4.44 -1.99
C ASN A 23 2.63 -3.25 -1.92
N VAL A 24 2.57 -2.32 -2.88
CA VAL A 24 3.35 -1.08 -2.85
C VAL A 24 2.94 -0.18 -1.68
N ILE A 25 1.64 -0.02 -1.43
CA ILE A 25 1.14 0.78 -0.28
C ILE A 25 1.59 0.17 1.05
N ILE A 26 1.50 -1.15 1.19
CA ILE A 26 1.95 -1.85 2.40
C ILE A 26 3.46 -1.67 2.59
N ALA A 27 4.24 -1.69 1.51
CA ALA A 27 5.67 -1.41 1.59
C ALA A 27 5.96 0.02 2.07
N TRP A 28 5.22 1.02 1.59
CA TRP A 28 5.32 2.38 2.13
C TRP A 28 4.98 2.41 3.63
N ALA A 29 3.89 1.77 4.06
CA ALA A 29 3.52 1.73 5.47
C ALA A 29 4.60 1.09 6.36
N LEU A 30 5.21 -0.02 5.93
CA LEU A 30 6.33 -0.64 6.64
C LEU A 30 7.56 0.27 6.69
N PHE A 31 7.89 0.96 5.60
CA PHE A 31 8.98 1.91 5.57
C PHE A 31 8.77 3.05 6.58
N TYR A 32 7.56 3.62 6.64
CA TYR A 32 7.20 4.63 7.64
C TYR A 32 7.19 4.08 9.07
N LEU A 33 6.80 2.82 9.26
CA LEU A 33 6.86 2.14 10.56
C LEU A 33 8.30 2.04 11.06
N PHE A 34 9.25 1.65 10.22
CA PHE A 34 10.66 1.63 10.64
C PHE A 34 11.23 3.03 10.85
N SER A 35 10.81 4.00 10.02
CA SER A 35 11.22 5.40 10.14
C SER A 35 10.68 6.10 11.38
N SER A 36 9.65 5.55 12.04
CA SER A 36 9.08 6.12 13.27
C SER A 36 9.81 5.68 14.55
N PHE A 37 10.75 4.74 14.47
CA PHE A 37 11.59 4.33 15.62
C PHE A 37 12.71 5.32 15.94
N THR A 38 12.70 6.52 15.35
CA THR A 38 13.60 7.62 15.68
C THR A 38 13.03 8.48 16.81
N GLY A 39 13.89 9.05 17.66
CA GLY A 39 13.46 9.89 18.78
C GLY A 39 12.74 11.18 18.35
N GLU A 40 13.07 11.67 17.15
CA GLU A 40 12.40 12.77 16.48
C GLU A 40 12.01 12.31 15.07
N LEU A 41 10.75 12.54 14.67
CA LEU A 41 10.22 12.00 13.42
C LEU A 41 10.71 12.86 12.23
N PRO A 42 11.15 12.26 11.11
CA PRO A 42 11.80 13.00 10.03
C PRO A 42 10.86 13.91 9.23
N TRP A 43 9.54 13.76 9.40
CA TRP A 43 8.51 14.56 8.73
C TRP A 43 7.88 15.65 9.61
N VAL A 44 8.47 15.96 10.78
CA VAL A 44 7.94 17.00 11.68
C VAL A 44 8.43 18.38 11.30
N HIS A 45 9.62 18.47 10.71
CA HIS A 45 10.35 19.73 10.53
C HIS A 45 10.78 19.97 9.08
N CYS A 46 10.77 21.24 8.66
CA CYS A 46 11.24 21.65 7.35
C CYS A 46 12.78 21.75 7.26
N ASN A 47 13.51 21.56 8.36
CA ASN A 47 14.99 21.64 8.37
C ASN A 47 15.68 20.32 8.00
N ASN A 48 15.42 19.81 6.80
CA ASN A 48 16.03 18.59 6.28
C ASN A 48 16.61 18.80 4.88
N THR A 49 17.55 17.94 4.47
CA THR A 49 18.28 18.09 3.19
C THR A 49 17.41 17.90 1.94
N TRP A 50 16.24 17.27 2.07
CA TRP A 50 15.31 17.00 0.97
C TRP A 50 14.21 18.07 0.81
N ASN A 51 14.09 19.01 1.74
CA ASN A 51 12.98 19.96 1.75
C ASN A 51 13.19 21.11 0.75
N SER A 52 12.11 21.51 0.09
CA SER A 52 12.06 22.72 -0.73
C SER A 52 12.11 24.01 0.10
N PRO A 53 12.53 25.16 -0.47
CA PRO A 53 12.31 26.47 0.14
C PRO A 53 10.82 26.78 0.41
N ASN A 54 9.90 26.09 -0.25
CA ASN A 54 8.45 26.24 -0.07
C ASN A 54 7.88 25.41 1.09
N CYS A 55 8.73 24.71 1.86
CA CYS A 55 8.29 23.95 3.03
C CYS A 55 7.93 24.89 4.17
N SER A 56 6.74 24.71 4.76
CA SER A 56 6.32 25.51 5.91
C SER A 56 6.03 24.66 7.13
N ASP A 57 6.71 24.96 8.23
CA ASP A 57 6.40 24.41 9.53
C ASP A 57 5.17 25.11 10.11
N LEU A 58 4.13 24.33 10.44
CA LEU A 58 2.88 24.81 11.02
C LEU A 58 3.09 25.57 12.34
N TRP A 59 4.26 25.43 12.96
CA TRP A 59 4.63 25.95 14.27
C TRP A 59 5.48 27.23 14.15
N ALA A 60 5.83 27.67 12.94
CA ALA A 60 6.40 28.98 12.64
C ALA A 60 5.31 30.08 12.50
N PHE A 61 4.33 30.07 13.41
CA PHE A 61 3.22 31.03 13.50
C PHE A 61 3.69 32.40 14.03
N ASN A 62 4.68 33.01 13.39
CA ASN A 62 5.02 34.41 13.60
C ASN A 62 5.45 35.04 12.27
N ASN A 63 4.50 35.75 11.64
CA ASN A 63 4.67 36.77 10.60
C ASN A 63 5.00 36.34 9.15
N SER A 64 4.17 35.52 8.52
CA SER A 64 4.09 35.48 7.04
C SER A 64 2.72 34.96 6.56
N LEU A 65 1.70 35.79 6.72
CA LEU A 65 0.44 35.65 5.98
C LEU A 65 0.63 36.31 4.61
N ASN A 66 1.28 35.60 3.68
CA ASN A 66 1.21 35.86 2.24
C ASN A 66 2.01 34.79 1.50
N ASP A 67 1.56 33.53 1.53
CA ASP A 67 2.13 32.54 0.63
C ASP A 67 1.10 31.47 0.28
N THR A 68 0.66 31.46 -0.97
CA THR A 68 -0.37 30.58 -1.51
C THR A 68 0.18 29.21 -1.96
N HIS A 69 1.50 28.96 -1.83
CA HIS A 69 2.17 27.75 -2.32
C HIS A 69 3.12 27.11 -1.30
N LYS A 70 2.69 26.98 -0.04
CA LYS A 70 3.48 26.33 1.01
C LYS A 70 3.08 24.86 1.20
N SER A 71 4.06 23.96 1.09
CA SER A 71 3.90 22.51 1.31
C SER A 71 4.19 22.14 2.76
N THR A 72 3.50 21.12 3.28
CA THR A 72 3.76 20.62 4.65
C THR A 72 5.02 19.76 4.69
N PRO A 73 5.76 19.72 5.81
CA PRO A 73 6.95 18.87 5.95
C PRO A 73 6.65 17.39 5.73
N ALA A 74 5.43 16.94 6.06
CA ALA A 74 5.01 15.56 5.81
C ALA A 74 4.75 15.25 4.33
N ALA A 75 4.15 16.20 3.59
CA ALA A 75 3.96 16.05 2.14
C ALA A 75 5.32 16.04 1.42
N GLU A 76 6.21 16.98 1.75
CA GLU A 76 7.57 17.05 1.20
C GLU A 76 8.39 15.80 1.54
N TYR A 77 8.26 15.26 2.75
CA TYR A 77 8.92 14.01 3.12
C TYR A 77 8.44 12.84 2.24
N PHE A 78 7.13 12.73 1.98
CA PHE A 78 6.60 11.68 1.10
C PHE A 78 7.07 11.87 -0.34
N GLU A 79 6.82 13.04 -0.94
CA GLU A 79 7.09 13.30 -2.36
C GLU A 79 8.60 13.33 -2.65
N ARG A 80 9.38 14.01 -1.80
CA ARG A 80 10.80 14.24 -2.06
C ARG A 80 11.74 13.30 -1.34
N GLY A 81 11.47 13.02 -0.08
CA GLY A 81 12.31 12.14 0.74
C GLY A 81 12.13 10.67 0.35
N VAL A 82 10.88 10.21 0.32
CA VAL A 82 10.55 8.79 0.12
C VAL A 82 10.46 8.45 -1.37
N LEU A 83 9.61 9.16 -2.13
CA LEU A 83 9.35 8.84 -3.53
C LEU A 83 10.38 9.44 -4.49
N HIS A 84 11.02 10.55 -4.13
CA HIS A 84 11.90 11.32 -5.02
C HIS A 84 11.23 11.71 -6.35
N LEU A 85 10.00 12.20 -6.27
CA LEU A 85 9.23 12.61 -7.46
C LEU A 85 9.93 13.74 -8.25
N GLN A 86 10.75 14.57 -7.60
CA GLN A 86 11.46 15.67 -8.26
C GLN A 86 12.48 15.22 -9.32
N ASP A 87 12.94 13.98 -9.29
CA ASP A 87 13.94 13.48 -10.25
C ASP A 87 13.31 13.05 -11.58
N SER A 88 11.97 13.10 -11.69
CA SER A 88 11.20 12.67 -12.85
C SER A 88 10.44 13.84 -13.49
N GLU A 89 10.72 14.14 -14.76
CA GLU A 89 10.01 15.19 -15.52
C GLU A 89 8.60 14.78 -15.96
N GLY A 90 8.17 13.55 -15.66
CA GLY A 90 6.81 13.08 -15.88
C GLY A 90 6.70 11.55 -15.94
N ILE A 91 5.56 11.04 -16.39
CA ILE A 91 5.31 9.59 -16.48
C ILE A 91 6.16 8.89 -17.55
N ALA A 92 6.73 9.67 -18.47
CA ALA A 92 7.58 9.17 -19.55
C ALA A 92 9.02 8.91 -19.09
N ASP A 93 9.45 9.50 -17.97
CA ASP A 93 10.78 9.30 -17.39
C ASP A 93 10.69 9.18 -15.86
N LEU A 94 10.42 7.96 -15.41
CA LEU A 94 10.18 7.60 -14.01
C LEU A 94 11.50 7.35 -13.23
N GLY A 95 12.66 7.47 -13.88
CA GLY A 95 13.95 7.18 -13.27
C GLY A 95 14.13 5.73 -12.80
N LEU A 96 15.13 5.51 -11.95
CA LEU A 96 15.46 4.18 -11.39
C LEU A 96 14.68 3.91 -10.09
N PRO A 97 14.27 2.65 -9.84
CA PRO A 97 13.57 2.28 -8.62
C PRO A 97 14.46 2.49 -7.38
N ARG A 98 13.89 3.08 -6.33
CA ARG A 98 14.57 3.33 -5.06
C ARG A 98 14.80 2.03 -4.30
N TRP A 99 16.07 1.67 -4.08
CA TRP A 99 16.46 0.43 -3.40
C TRP A 99 15.82 0.22 -2.03
N GLN A 100 15.63 1.28 -1.24
CA GLN A 100 14.99 1.19 0.08
C GLN A 100 13.53 0.71 -0.04
N LEU A 101 12.77 1.29 -0.96
CA LEU A 101 11.39 0.91 -1.22
C LEU A 101 11.29 -0.46 -1.89
N THR A 102 12.18 -0.77 -2.83
CA THR A 102 12.27 -2.09 -3.48
C THR A 102 12.57 -3.18 -2.46
N SER A 103 13.48 -2.94 -1.51
CA SER A 103 13.79 -3.90 -0.45
C SER A 103 12.59 -4.12 0.48
N CYS A 104 11.86 -3.05 0.82
CA CYS A 104 10.67 -3.15 1.66
C CYS A 104 9.55 -3.93 0.95
N LEU A 105 9.36 -3.69 -0.35
CA LEU A 105 8.43 -4.45 -1.18
C LEU A 105 8.80 -5.93 -1.26
N ALA A 106 10.09 -6.25 -1.41
CA ALA A 106 10.57 -7.63 -1.41
C ALA A 106 10.27 -8.33 -0.07
N VAL A 107 10.48 -7.65 1.06
CA VAL A 107 10.11 -8.17 2.39
C VAL A 107 8.62 -8.45 2.49
N VAL A 108 7.74 -7.53 2.04
CA VAL A 108 6.29 -7.75 2.01
C VAL A 108 5.94 -9.01 1.21
N ILE A 109 6.48 -9.13 0.00
CA ILE A 109 6.22 -10.27 -0.89
C ILE A 109 6.68 -11.57 -0.24
N VAL A 110 7.86 -11.59 0.39
CA VAL A 110 8.40 -12.76 1.10
C VAL A 110 7.50 -13.16 2.27
N VAL A 111 7.06 -12.20 3.09
CA VAL A 111 6.15 -12.45 4.21
C VAL A 111 4.81 -13.00 3.73
N LEU A 112 4.22 -12.41 2.69
CA LEU A 112 2.98 -12.89 2.10
C LEU A 112 3.14 -14.29 1.50
N TYR A 113 4.26 -14.54 0.82
CA TYR A 113 4.57 -15.84 0.27
C TYR A 113 4.65 -16.91 1.36
N PHE A 114 5.39 -16.68 2.45
CA PHE A 114 5.46 -17.63 3.57
C PHE A 114 4.12 -17.81 4.29
N SER A 115 3.32 -16.74 4.41
CA SER A 115 1.98 -16.77 5.01
C SER A 115 1.00 -17.62 4.19
N LEU A 116 1.15 -17.61 2.86
CA LEU A 116 0.31 -18.38 1.94
C LEU A 116 0.85 -19.79 1.68
N TRP A 117 2.17 -20.00 1.77
CA TRP A 117 2.83 -21.30 1.52
C TRP A 117 2.22 -22.39 2.39
N LYS A 118 2.05 -22.14 3.69
CA LYS A 118 1.47 -23.16 4.58
C LYS A 118 -0.01 -23.50 4.30
N GLY A 119 -0.65 -22.77 3.39
CA GLY A 119 -2.01 -23.02 2.93
C GLY A 119 -3.08 -22.53 3.91
N VAL A 120 -4.26 -22.24 3.35
CA VAL A 120 -5.46 -21.77 4.07
C VAL A 120 -5.92 -22.74 5.18
N LYS A 121 -5.40 -23.98 5.20
CA LYS A 121 -5.78 -25.02 6.17
C LYS A 121 -5.23 -24.79 7.58
N THR A 122 -4.22 -23.93 7.77
CA THR A 122 -3.63 -23.64 9.09
C THR A 122 -3.80 -22.18 9.55
N SER A 123 -4.34 -21.31 8.71
CA SER A 123 -4.60 -19.92 9.08
C SER A 123 -5.77 -19.89 10.05
N GLY A 124 -5.54 -19.47 11.30
CA GLY A 124 -6.56 -19.46 12.34
C GLY A 124 -7.83 -18.74 11.88
N LYS A 125 -8.99 -19.28 12.26
CA LYS A 125 -10.33 -18.84 11.84
C LYS A 125 -10.51 -17.31 11.86
N VAL A 126 -9.93 -16.65 12.86
CA VAL A 126 -9.95 -15.18 13.03
C VAL A 126 -9.27 -14.41 11.89
N TRP A 127 -8.14 -14.91 11.36
CA TRP A 127 -7.43 -14.27 10.25
C TRP A 127 -8.16 -14.48 8.92
N ILE A 128 -8.81 -15.63 8.75
CA ILE A 128 -9.66 -15.91 7.60
C ILE A 128 -10.88 -14.98 7.62
N ASP A 129 -11.52 -14.80 8.79
CA ASP A 129 -12.66 -13.90 8.93
C ASP A 129 -12.26 -12.43 8.68
N ALA A 130 -11.11 -11.98 9.20
CA ALA A 130 -10.59 -10.63 8.95
C ALA A 130 -10.23 -10.40 7.47
N ALA A 131 -9.54 -11.36 6.83
CA ALA A 131 -9.22 -11.30 5.41
C ALA A 131 -10.49 -11.32 4.54
N THR A 132 -11.47 -12.14 4.91
CA THR A 132 -12.78 -12.21 4.26
C THR A 132 -13.52 -10.88 4.38
N GLN A 133 -13.48 -10.23 5.55
CA GLN A 133 -14.11 -8.93 5.76
C GLN A 133 -13.43 -7.80 4.94
N ILE A 134 -12.09 -7.79 4.87
CA ILE A 134 -11.34 -6.87 4.00
C ILE A 134 -11.67 -7.15 2.52
N CYS A 135 -11.78 -8.41 2.12
CA CYS A 135 -12.18 -8.79 0.76
C CYS A 135 -13.64 -8.44 0.42
N PHE A 136 -14.58 -8.59 1.34
CA PHE A 136 -15.98 -8.15 1.15
C PHE A 136 -16.09 -6.63 1.04
N SER A 137 -15.27 -5.89 1.81
CA SER A 137 -15.22 -4.42 1.76
C SER A 137 -14.62 -3.91 0.44
N LEU A 138 -13.76 -4.70 -0.21
CA LEU A 138 -13.03 -4.32 -1.42
C LEU A 138 -13.53 -4.98 -2.71
N GLY A 139 -14.42 -5.98 -2.68
CA GLY A 139 -14.62 -6.82 -3.85
C GLY A 139 -15.76 -7.84 -3.83
N VAL A 140 -16.99 -7.42 -4.10
CA VAL A 140 -18.10 -8.34 -4.43
C VAL A 140 -17.93 -9.01 -5.82
N GLY A 141 -16.88 -8.67 -6.58
CA GLY A 141 -16.64 -9.18 -7.95
C GLY A 141 -15.35 -9.95 -8.23
N PHE A 142 -14.45 -10.14 -7.25
CA PHE A 142 -13.07 -10.61 -7.51
C PHE A 142 -12.83 -12.12 -7.34
N GLY A 143 -13.88 -12.95 -7.34
CA GLY A 143 -13.73 -14.42 -7.32
C GLY A 143 -13.19 -15.03 -6.02
N VAL A 144 -12.69 -14.21 -5.08
CA VAL A 144 -12.18 -14.64 -3.76
C VAL A 144 -13.26 -15.37 -2.95
N LEU A 145 -14.49 -14.86 -2.96
CA LEU A 145 -15.64 -15.50 -2.29
C LEU A 145 -16.04 -16.83 -2.94
N ILE A 146 -15.88 -16.95 -4.27
CA ILE A 146 -16.13 -18.19 -5.01
C ILE A 146 -15.05 -19.23 -4.67
N ALA A 147 -13.79 -18.79 -4.54
CA ALA A 147 -12.70 -19.65 -4.11
C ALA A 147 -12.89 -20.11 -2.66
N PHE A 148 -13.25 -19.21 -1.74
CA PHE A 148 -13.52 -19.59 -0.34
C PHE A 148 -14.77 -20.47 -0.19
N SER A 149 -15.84 -20.20 -0.94
CA SER A 149 -17.04 -21.04 -0.93
C SER A 149 -16.77 -22.44 -1.49
N SER A 150 -15.82 -22.58 -2.43
CA SER A 150 -15.36 -23.89 -2.92
C SER A 150 -14.70 -24.75 -1.83
N TYR A 151 -14.19 -24.15 -0.75
CA TYR A 151 -13.64 -24.90 0.39
C TYR A 151 -14.70 -25.20 1.47
N ASN A 152 -15.94 -24.74 1.31
CA ASN A 152 -17.02 -25.02 2.24
C ASN A 152 -17.63 -26.42 1.99
N LYS A 153 -18.15 -27.07 3.05
CA LYS A 153 -18.89 -28.33 2.90
C LYS A 153 -20.23 -28.07 2.21
N PHE A 154 -20.59 -28.93 1.27
CA PHE A 154 -21.81 -28.81 0.46
C PHE A 154 -23.12 -28.85 1.28
N SER A 155 -23.09 -29.32 2.53
CA SER A 155 -24.25 -29.42 3.41
C SER A 155 -24.41 -28.24 4.38
N ASN A 156 -23.58 -27.20 4.28
CA ASN A 156 -23.74 -26.00 5.12
C ASN A 156 -24.81 -25.07 4.53
N ASN A 157 -25.64 -24.49 5.40
CA ASN A 157 -26.62 -23.47 4.99
C ASN A 157 -25.86 -22.21 4.53
N CYS A 158 -26.14 -21.76 3.31
CA CYS A 158 -25.54 -20.58 2.68
C CYS A 158 -26.60 -19.49 2.43
N TYR A 159 -27.49 -19.28 3.41
CA TYR A 159 -28.49 -18.21 3.44
C TYR A 159 -28.09 -17.14 4.46
#